data_AF-A0A7S0BBS5-F1
#
_entry.id   AF-A0A7S0BBS5-F1
#
_cell.length_a   1.000
_cell.length_b   1.000
_cell.length_c   1.000
_cell.angle_alpha   90.00
_cell.angle_beta   90.00
_cell.angle_gamma   90.00
#
_symmetry.space_group_name_H-M   'P 1'
#
loop_
_entity.id
_entity.type
_entity.pdbx_description
1 polymer ?
#
loop_
_entity_poly.entity_id
_entity_poly.type
_entity_poly.pdbx_seq_one_letter_code
_entity_poly.pdbx_strand_id
1 'polypeptide(L)'
;GVLIRYETILHGVDRSLLGSGFTAERFLRSWLLIITRAFETGGARTTLVPGMDCFNHKPAHTGVQIQWDAATNAMTLKATRDIAPGEEVFISYGALCNPVLFRTYGFTLPPAEEPGWTCVSLPLSALQILKAHLPPSVAAKSMEFDSRYLHATVAAAIEACMSTALE
;
A
#
# COMPACT_ATOMS: atom_id res chain seq x y z
N GLY A 1 -6.19 -9.19 10.63
CA GLY A 1 -5.59 -7.92 11.11
C GLY A 1 -4.25 -8.18 11.79
N VAL A 2 -3.47 -7.13 12.06
CA VAL A 2 -2.13 -7.27 12.70
C VAL A 2 -2.18 -7.98 14.06
N LEU A 3 -3.21 -7.71 14.88
CA LEU A 3 -3.40 -8.37 16.17
C LEU A 3 -3.64 -9.88 16.03
N ILE A 4 -4.37 -10.33 15.01
CA ILE A 4 -4.57 -11.77 14.76
C ILE A 4 -3.22 -12.46 14.49
N ARG A 5 -2.31 -11.79 13.78
CA ARG A 5 -0.96 -12.32 13.52
C ARG A 5 -0.14 -12.41 14.81
N TYR A 6 -0.23 -11.39 15.67
CA TYR A 6 0.39 -11.41 17.00
C TYR A 6 -0.09 -12.61 17.83
N GLU A 7 -1.41 -12.78 17.95
CA GLU A 7 -2.00 -13.91 18.70
C GLU A 7 -1.61 -15.26 18.11
N THR A 8 -1.59 -15.38 16.78
CA THR A 8 -1.15 -16.61 16.09
C THR A 8 0.27 -16.99 16.47
N ILE A 9 1.19 -16.02 16.52
CA ILE A 9 2.58 -16.25 16.93
C ILE A 9 2.65 -16.56 18.42
N LEU A 10 1.94 -15.80 19.25
CA LEU A 10 1.94 -15.96 20.71
C LEU A 10 1.47 -17.34 21.16
N HIS A 11 0.52 -17.93 20.44
CA HIS A 11 -0.03 -19.25 20.73
C HIS A 11 0.63 -20.39 19.94
N GLY A 12 1.22 -20.09 18.78
CA GLY A 12 1.80 -21.08 17.87
C GLY A 12 3.31 -21.29 18.04
N VAL A 13 4.02 -20.37 18.70
CA VAL A 13 5.47 -20.44 18.91
C VAL A 13 5.78 -20.65 20.39
N ASP A 14 6.75 -21.53 20.68
CA ASP A 14 7.24 -21.75 22.05
C ASP A 14 7.70 -20.43 22.69
N ARG A 15 7.18 -20.13 23.88
CA ARG A 15 7.48 -18.87 24.60
C ARG A 15 8.98 -18.70 24.91
N SER A 16 9.72 -19.79 25.07
CA SER A 16 11.17 -19.74 25.25
C SER A 16 11.91 -19.15 24.04
N LEU A 17 11.33 -19.27 22.83
CA LEU A 17 11.89 -18.73 21.60
C LEU A 17 11.51 -17.26 21.36
N LEU A 18 10.35 -16.82 21.87
CA LEU A 18 9.88 -15.44 21.71
C LEU A 18 10.67 -14.46 22.59
N GLY A 19 11.20 -14.94 23.71
CA GLY A 19 11.91 -14.13 24.70
C GLY A 19 10.97 -13.20 25.49
N SER A 20 11.47 -12.66 26.59
CA SER A 20 10.70 -11.78 27.50
C SER A 20 10.27 -10.45 26.86
N GLY A 21 10.89 -10.08 25.74
CA GLY A 21 10.63 -8.83 25.04
C GLY A 21 9.50 -8.91 24.00
N PHE A 22 8.78 -10.02 23.86
CA PHE A 22 7.72 -10.15 22.87
C PHE A 22 6.37 -9.63 23.37
N THR A 23 6.13 -8.34 23.18
CA THR A 23 4.86 -7.67 23.54
C THR A 23 4.08 -7.28 22.28
N ALA A 24 2.75 -7.12 22.42
CA ALA A 24 1.90 -6.63 21.34
C ALA A 24 2.38 -5.29 20.77
N GLU A 25 2.85 -4.38 21.65
CA GLU A 25 3.42 -3.10 21.26
C GLU A 25 4.66 -3.25 20.38
N ARG A 26 5.64 -4.04 20.81
CA ARG A 26 6.87 -4.27 20.04
C ARG A 26 6.57 -4.96 18.72
N PHE A 27 5.67 -5.94 18.72
CA PHE A 27 5.22 -6.59 17.50
C PHE A 27 4.59 -5.58 16.54
N LEU A 28 3.69 -4.73 17.01
CA LEU A 28 3.05 -3.70 16.19
C LEU A 28 4.06 -2.69 15.66
N ARG A 29 4.99 -2.20 16.49
CA ARG A 29 6.05 -1.28 16.05
C ARG A 29 6.92 -1.91 14.96
N SER A 30 7.38 -3.15 15.15
CA SER A 30 8.16 -3.87 14.15
C SER A 30 7.36 -4.12 12.87
N TRP A 31 6.08 -4.46 13.00
CA TRP A 31 5.18 -4.62 11.86
C TRP A 31 5.05 -3.33 11.06
N LEU A 32 4.79 -2.20 11.74
CA LEU A 32 4.70 -0.88 11.13
C LEU A 32 6.00 -0.48 10.45
N LEU A 33 7.16 -0.77 11.05
CA LEU A 33 8.46 -0.53 10.45
C LEU A 33 8.62 -1.30 9.13
N ILE A 34 8.33 -2.59 9.13
CA ILE A 34 8.46 -3.43 7.92
C ILE A 34 7.51 -2.96 6.82
N ILE A 35 6.23 -2.71 7.10
CA ILE A 35 5.29 -2.31 6.04
C ILE A 35 5.60 -0.92 5.46
N THR A 36 6.27 -0.05 6.23
CA THR A 36 6.59 1.32 5.79
C THR A 36 7.97 1.48 5.17
N ARG A 37 8.94 0.63 5.54
CA ARG A 37 10.37 0.83 5.20
C ARG A 37 11.01 -0.36 4.49
N ALA A 38 10.33 -1.50 4.33
CA ALA A 38 10.90 -2.63 3.61
C ALA A 38 10.91 -2.40 2.09
N PHE A 39 12.00 -2.84 1.47
CA PHE A 39 12.23 -2.85 0.02
C PHE A 39 12.12 -4.26 -0.53
N GLU A 40 11.79 -4.34 -1.81
CA GLU A 40 11.85 -5.59 -2.55
C GLU A 40 13.29 -5.94 -2.90
N THR A 41 13.74 -7.10 -2.42
CA THR A 41 15.03 -7.69 -2.74
C THR A 41 14.81 -9.16 -3.07
N GLY A 42 15.29 -9.64 -4.21
CA GLY A 42 15.12 -11.05 -4.59
C GLY A 42 13.65 -11.50 -4.73
N GLY A 43 12.75 -10.59 -5.13
CA GLY A 43 11.32 -10.88 -5.37
C GLY A 43 10.43 -10.85 -4.13
N ALA A 44 10.95 -10.45 -2.96
CA ALA A 44 10.17 -10.29 -1.74
C ALA A 44 10.41 -8.93 -1.09
N ARG A 45 9.33 -8.26 -0.67
CA ARG A 45 9.36 -6.97 0.04
C ARG A 45 9.53 -7.16 1.54
N THR A 46 10.69 -7.64 1.96
CA THR A 46 10.96 -8.07 3.34
C THR A 46 12.21 -7.46 3.95
N THR A 47 12.93 -6.61 3.21
CA THR A 47 14.28 -6.20 3.59
C THR A 47 14.32 -4.73 3.96
N LEU A 48 14.80 -4.42 5.16
CA LEU A 48 15.15 -3.06 5.55
C LEU A 48 16.51 -2.72 4.97
N VAL A 49 16.59 -1.59 4.24
CA VAL A 49 17.83 -1.11 3.61
C VAL A 49 18.20 0.22 4.24
N PRO A 50 19.11 0.22 5.23
CA PRO A 50 19.49 1.44 5.94
C PRO A 50 19.96 2.53 4.98
N GLY A 51 19.47 3.76 5.18
CA GLY A 51 19.78 4.91 4.34
C GLY A 51 18.83 5.03 3.15
N MET A 52 18.54 3.93 2.46
CA MET A 52 17.50 3.93 1.41
C MET A 52 16.10 4.15 2.00
N ASP A 53 15.88 3.65 3.21
CA ASP A 53 14.64 3.85 3.94
C ASP A 53 14.42 5.28 4.43
N CYS A 54 15.39 6.18 4.28
CA CYS A 54 15.28 7.58 4.67
C CYS A 54 14.66 8.48 3.58
N PHE A 55 14.59 8.01 2.33
CA PHE A 55 14.04 8.79 1.23
C PHE A 55 12.51 8.83 1.26
N ASN A 56 11.94 10.02 1.11
CA ASN A 56 10.49 10.24 1.09
C ASN A 56 9.86 9.88 -0.25
N HIS A 57 8.53 9.76 -0.24
CA HIS A 57 7.75 9.40 -1.41
C HIS A 57 7.50 10.58 -2.35
N LYS A 58 7.70 10.36 -3.65
CA LYS A 58 7.06 11.13 -4.72
C LYS A 58 6.54 10.18 -5.80
N PRO A 59 5.30 10.34 -6.30
CA PRO A 59 4.67 9.37 -7.19
C PRO A 59 5.29 9.34 -8.60
N ALA A 60 5.83 10.47 -9.07
CA ALA A 60 6.43 10.61 -10.39
C ALA A 60 7.60 11.59 -10.38
N HIS A 61 8.43 11.54 -11.43
CA HIS A 61 9.54 12.47 -11.66
C HIS A 61 10.49 12.59 -10.46
N THR A 62 10.82 11.45 -9.85
CA THR A 62 11.72 11.37 -8.68
C THR A 62 13.14 11.83 -9.00
N GLY A 63 13.56 11.79 -10.27
CA GLY A 63 14.93 12.11 -10.68
C GLY A 63 15.96 11.07 -10.24
N VAL A 64 15.49 9.90 -9.78
CA VAL A 64 16.33 8.78 -9.37
C VAL A 64 15.71 7.45 -9.81
N GLN A 65 16.57 6.46 -10.01
CA GLN A 65 16.22 5.07 -10.26
C GLN A 65 16.71 4.22 -9.10
N ILE A 66 15.82 3.39 -8.56
CA ILE A 66 16.17 2.38 -7.55
C ILE A 66 16.15 0.99 -8.21
N GLN A 67 17.15 0.17 -7.90
CA GLN A 67 17.20 -1.20 -8.37
C GLN A 67 17.96 -2.09 -7.39
N TRP A 68 17.44 -3.30 -7.18
CA TRP A 68 18.18 -4.41 -6.60
C TRP A 68 19.11 -5.03 -7.65
N ASP A 69 20.41 -5.01 -7.40
CA ASP A 69 21.41 -5.70 -8.20
C ASP A 69 21.75 -7.04 -7.54
N ALA A 70 21.33 -8.13 -8.19
CA ALA A 70 21.58 -9.49 -7.71
C ALA A 70 23.06 -9.91 -7.87
N ALA A 71 23.79 -9.35 -8.84
CA ALA A 71 25.20 -9.70 -9.06
C ALA A 71 26.09 -9.11 -7.96
N THR A 72 25.80 -7.89 -7.51
CA THR A 72 26.53 -7.25 -6.41
C THR A 72 25.85 -7.43 -5.05
N ASN A 73 24.67 -8.06 -5.00
CA ASN A 73 23.84 -8.22 -3.82
C ASN A 73 23.60 -6.88 -3.09
N ALA A 74 23.24 -5.83 -3.84
CA ALA A 74 23.12 -4.48 -3.33
C ALA A 74 21.87 -3.75 -3.86
N MET A 75 21.28 -2.92 -3.01
CA MET A 75 20.29 -1.93 -3.44
C MET A 75 21.02 -0.70 -3.94
N THR A 76 20.71 -0.27 -5.16
CA THR A 76 21.32 0.90 -5.81
C THR A 76 20.29 2.01 -5.95
N LEU A 77 20.73 3.24 -5.75
CA LEU A 77 20.00 4.45 -6.11
C LEU A 77 20.91 5.28 -7.01
N LYS A 78 20.41 5.61 -8.20
CA LYS A 78 21.15 6.37 -9.20
C LYS A 78 20.34 7.59 -9.61
N ALA A 79 20.94 8.77 -9.55
CA ALA A 79 20.35 9.98 -10.10
C ALA A 79 20.21 9.85 -11.63
N THR A 80 19.06 10.24 -12.17
CA THR A 80 18.77 10.25 -13.61
C THR A 80 18.82 11.66 -14.21
N ARG A 81 19.09 12.65 -13.37
CA ARG A 81 19.31 14.06 -13.71
C ARG A 81 20.21 14.71 -12.66
N ASP A 82 20.64 15.92 -12.93
CA ASP A 82 21.29 16.76 -11.93
C ASP A 82 20.30 17.12 -10.80
N ILE A 83 20.81 17.11 -9.57
CA ILE A 83 20.08 17.42 -8.33
C ILE A 83 20.78 18.61 -7.69
N ALA A 84 20.04 19.70 -7.48
CA ALA A 84 20.62 20.93 -6.96
C ALA A 84 20.99 20.79 -5.47
N PRO A 85 22.01 21.53 -4.97
CA PRO A 85 22.27 21.58 -3.53
C PRO A 85 21.04 22.04 -2.75
N GLY A 86 20.65 21.28 -1.73
CA GLY A 86 19.46 21.54 -0.91
C GLY A 86 18.15 21.02 -1.52
N GLU A 87 18.17 20.47 -2.73
CA GLU A 87 17.02 19.78 -3.31
C GLU A 87 16.83 18.41 -2.63
N GLU A 88 15.62 18.14 -2.15
CA GLU A 88 15.30 16.84 -1.55
C GLU A 88 15.25 15.75 -2.63
N VAL A 89 15.89 14.62 -2.34
CA VAL A 89 15.85 13.43 -3.18
C VAL A 89 14.65 12.59 -2.76
N PHE A 90 13.73 12.36 -3.70
CA PHE A 90 12.56 11.52 -3.48
C PHE A 90 12.70 10.19 -4.19
N ILE A 91 11.99 9.17 -3.68
CA ILE A 91 11.84 7.88 -4.33
C ILE A 91 10.36 7.58 -4.52
N SER A 92 10.01 6.65 -5.41
CA SER A 92 8.62 6.21 -5.54
C SER A 92 8.37 4.96 -4.71
N TYR A 93 7.34 4.99 -3.87
CA TYR A 93 6.84 3.82 -3.15
C TYR A 93 5.84 3.02 -4.01
N GLY A 94 5.62 3.47 -5.26
CA GLY A 94 4.58 3.00 -6.17
C GLY A 94 3.59 4.10 -6.54
N ALA A 95 2.71 3.81 -7.50
CA ALA A 95 1.56 4.66 -7.83
C ALA A 95 0.41 4.36 -6.84
N LEU A 96 0.45 5.01 -5.68
CA LEU A 96 -0.47 4.75 -4.57
C LEU A 96 -1.41 5.94 -4.32
N CYS A 97 -2.69 5.67 -4.16
CA CYS A 97 -3.71 6.65 -3.75
C CYS A 97 -3.59 7.01 -2.26
N ASN A 98 -4.19 8.13 -1.87
CA ASN A 98 -4.12 8.67 -0.52
C ASN A 98 -4.65 7.72 0.56
N PRO A 99 -5.75 6.97 0.38
CA PRO A 99 -6.17 5.99 1.37
C PRO A 99 -5.13 4.88 1.62
N VAL A 100 -4.45 4.41 0.57
CA VAL A 100 -3.39 3.41 0.70
C VAL A 100 -2.14 4.00 1.36
N LEU A 101 -1.77 5.24 0.99
CA LEU A 101 -0.65 5.96 1.61
C LEU A 101 -0.90 6.19 3.11
N PHE A 102 -2.10 6.63 3.47
CA PHE A 102 -2.46 6.90 4.85
C PHE A 102 -2.48 5.62 5.69
N ARG A 103 -3.16 4.57 5.20
CA ARG A 103 -3.27 3.28 5.90
C ARG A 103 -1.91 2.59 6.08
N THR A 104 -1.04 2.69 5.07
CA THR A 104 0.23 1.95 5.06
C THR A 104 1.37 2.77 5.68
N TYR A 105 1.52 4.04 5.27
CA TYR A 105 2.67 4.89 5.56
C TYR A 105 2.37 6.09 6.48
N GLY A 106 1.09 6.34 6.81
CA GLY A 106 0.71 7.38 7.77
C GLY A 106 0.75 8.81 7.23
N PHE A 107 0.75 9.00 5.91
CA PHE A 107 0.70 10.32 5.27
C PHE A 107 -0.19 10.32 4.02
N THR A 108 -0.50 11.52 3.51
CA THR A 108 -1.18 11.73 2.23
C THR A 108 -0.41 12.74 1.37
N LEU A 109 -0.68 12.75 0.07
CA LEU A 109 -0.19 13.72 -0.89
C LEU A 109 -1.23 14.81 -1.17
N PRO A 110 -0.80 16.02 -1.59
CA PRO A 110 -1.71 17.00 -2.17
C PRO A 110 -2.49 16.40 -3.35
N PRO A 111 -3.77 16.77 -3.56
CA PRO A 111 -4.59 16.23 -4.64
C PRO A 111 -3.96 16.36 -6.05
N ALA A 112 -3.14 17.39 -6.28
CA ALA A 112 -2.45 17.61 -7.56
C ALA A 112 -1.33 16.59 -7.83
N GLU A 113 -0.76 16.01 -6.77
CA GLU A 113 0.31 15.01 -6.87
C GLU A 113 -0.23 13.58 -6.81
N GLU A 114 -1.45 13.39 -6.30
CA GLU A 114 -2.05 12.07 -6.15
C GLU A 114 -2.16 11.35 -7.51
N PRO A 115 -1.66 10.10 -7.62
CA PRO A 115 -1.65 9.36 -8.88
C PRO A 115 -3.04 8.85 -9.27
N GLY A 116 -3.98 8.72 -8.34
CA GLY A 116 -5.36 8.30 -8.60
C GLY A 116 -6.23 8.46 -7.35
N TRP A 117 -7.53 8.61 -7.54
CA TRP A 117 -8.48 8.74 -6.45
C TRP A 117 -9.15 7.41 -6.17
N THR A 118 -9.39 7.12 -4.89
CA THR A 118 -10.16 5.95 -4.47
C THR A 118 -11.60 6.35 -4.21
N CYS A 119 -12.53 5.66 -4.86
CA CYS A 119 -13.95 5.72 -4.51
C CYS A 119 -14.34 4.38 -3.86
N VAL A 120 -14.93 4.45 -2.68
CA VAL A 120 -15.48 3.29 -1.97
C VAL A 120 -16.99 3.38 -2.03
N SER A 121 -17.61 2.56 -2.87
CA SER A 121 -19.07 2.42 -2.95
C SER A 121 -19.51 1.31 -1.99
N LEU A 122 -20.17 1.70 -0.89
CA LEU A 122 -20.74 0.79 0.12
C LEU A 122 -22.28 0.71 0.13
N PRO A 123 -23.04 0.79 -0.98
CA PRO A 123 -24.46 0.54 -0.89
C PRO A 123 -24.72 -0.98 -0.91
N LEU A 124 -25.62 -1.43 -0.03
CA LEU A 124 -26.16 -2.79 -0.01
C LEU A 124 -26.70 -3.23 -1.39
N SER A 125 -27.14 -2.28 -2.23
CA SER A 125 -27.55 -2.51 -3.62
C SER A 125 -26.40 -2.95 -4.53
N ALA A 126 -25.19 -2.39 -4.37
CA ALA A 126 -24.02 -2.86 -5.10
C ALA A 126 -23.71 -4.31 -4.74
N LEU A 127 -23.84 -4.71 -3.47
CA LEU A 127 -23.71 -6.12 -3.08
C LEU A 127 -24.79 -7.02 -3.70
N GLN A 128 -26.03 -6.53 -3.88
CA GLN A 128 -27.09 -7.29 -4.56
C GLN A 128 -26.79 -7.47 -6.06
N ILE A 129 -26.37 -6.40 -6.75
CA ILE A 129 -25.96 -6.43 -8.16
C ILE A 129 -24.76 -7.36 -8.33
N LEU A 130 -23.75 -7.24 -7.46
CA LEU A 130 -22.57 -8.10 -7.50
C LEU A 130 -22.91 -9.56 -7.19
N LYS A 131 -23.82 -9.85 -6.26
CA LYS A 131 -24.33 -11.22 -6.04
C LYS A 131 -25.09 -11.77 -7.25
N ALA A 132 -25.81 -10.92 -7.98
CA ALA A 132 -26.56 -11.32 -9.16
C ALA A 132 -25.66 -11.60 -10.37
N HIS A 133 -24.51 -10.92 -10.47
CA HIS A 133 -23.66 -10.94 -11.67
C HIS A 133 -22.25 -11.53 -11.48
N LEU A 134 -21.73 -11.63 -10.25
CA LEU A 134 -20.45 -12.25 -9.97
C LEU A 134 -20.61 -13.66 -9.39
N PRO A 135 -19.64 -14.57 -9.64
CA PRO A 135 -19.63 -15.88 -9.01
C PRO A 135 -19.67 -15.79 -7.48
N PRO A 136 -20.31 -16.74 -6.77
CA PRO A 136 -20.34 -16.76 -5.31
C PRO A 136 -18.96 -16.72 -4.65
N SER A 137 -17.91 -17.18 -5.36
CA SER A 137 -16.51 -17.18 -4.90
C SER A 137 -15.90 -15.77 -4.74
N VAL A 138 -16.55 -14.71 -5.25
CA VAL A 138 -16.05 -13.33 -5.21
C VAL A 138 -16.94 -12.38 -4.37
N ALA A 139 -18.15 -12.82 -3.99
CA ALA A 139 -19.20 -11.97 -3.40
C ALA A 139 -18.92 -11.41 -1.99
N ALA A 140 -17.89 -11.90 -1.30
CA ALA A 140 -17.49 -11.43 0.04
C ALA A 140 -16.26 -10.49 0.02
N LYS A 141 -15.78 -10.09 -1.16
CA LYS A 141 -14.59 -9.23 -1.29
C LYS A 141 -15.02 -7.78 -1.46
N SER A 142 -14.40 -6.86 -0.70
CA SER A 142 -14.49 -5.43 -0.97
C SER A 142 -13.90 -5.12 -2.33
N MET A 143 -14.60 -4.32 -3.15
CA MET A 143 -14.05 -3.78 -4.38
C MET A 143 -13.61 -2.34 -4.15
N GLU A 144 -12.32 -2.10 -4.29
CA GLU A 144 -11.72 -0.76 -4.28
C GLU A 144 -11.35 -0.42 -5.73
N PHE A 145 -11.80 0.74 -6.23
CA PHE A 145 -11.40 1.26 -7.54
C PHE A 145 -10.42 2.39 -7.35
N ASP A 146 -9.18 2.16 -7.77
CA ASP A 146 -8.13 3.18 -7.84
C ASP A 146 -7.95 3.59 -9.29
N SER A 147 -8.36 4.80 -9.65
CA SER A 147 -8.12 5.33 -10.98
C SER A 147 -7.91 6.85 -10.96
N ARG A 148 -7.06 7.33 -11.87
CA ARG A 148 -6.94 8.76 -12.18
C ARG A 148 -8.02 9.25 -13.13
N TYR A 149 -8.63 8.34 -13.87
CA TYR A 149 -9.65 8.62 -14.88
C TYR A 149 -10.77 7.59 -14.78
N LEU A 150 -11.98 8.06 -14.49
CA LEU A 150 -13.17 7.21 -14.49
C LEU A 150 -13.80 7.29 -15.87
N HIS A 151 -13.72 6.21 -16.64
CA HIS A 151 -14.37 6.17 -17.95
C HIS A 151 -15.89 6.35 -17.79
N ALA A 152 -16.52 7.05 -18.74
CA ALA A 152 -17.94 7.40 -18.65
C ALA A 152 -18.85 6.18 -18.42
N THR A 153 -18.52 5.02 -19.00
CA THR A 153 -19.28 3.78 -18.77
C THR A 153 -19.15 3.25 -17.33
N VAL A 154 -17.99 3.41 -16.69
CA VAL A 154 -17.77 3.01 -15.29
C VAL A 154 -18.48 4.01 -14.36
N ALA A 155 -18.41 5.30 -14.68
CA ALA A 155 -19.16 6.33 -13.97
C ALA A 155 -20.67 6.05 -14.01
N ALA A 156 -21.23 5.82 -15.20
CA ALA A 156 -22.65 5.49 -15.37
C ALA A 156 -23.05 4.20 -14.63
N ALA A 157 -22.19 3.17 -14.62
CA ALA A 157 -22.44 1.94 -13.87
C ALA A 157 -22.46 2.18 -12.36
N ILE A 158 -21.53 2.99 -11.83
CA ILE A 158 -21.49 3.36 -10.40
C ILE A 158 -22.74 4.17 -10.04
N GLU A 159 -23.12 5.15 -10.86
CA GLU A 159 -24.33 5.96 -10.66
C GLU A 159 -25.59 5.09 -10.64
N ALA A 160 -25.72 4.14 -11.57
CA ALA A 160 -26.86 3.22 -11.61
C ALA A 160 -26.94 2.31 -10.37
N CYS A 161 -25.79 1.89 -9.82
CA CYS A 161 -25.74 1.11 -8.57
C CYS A 161 -26.14 1.95 -7.34
N MET A 162 -25.85 3.25 -7.36
CA MET A 162 -26.22 4.17 -6.30
C MET A 162 -27.70 4.56 -6.35
N SER A 163 -28.27 4.73 -7.54
CA SER A 163 -29.70 5.08 -7.70
C SER A 163 -30.63 3.93 -7.32
N THR A 164 -30.22 2.67 -7.54
CA THR A 164 -30.95 1.47 -7.10
C THR A 164 -30.85 1.21 -5.59
N ALA A 165 -30.03 1.98 -4.85
CA ALA A 165 -29.91 1.87 -3.39
C ALA A 165 -30.98 2.66 -2.62
N LEU A 166 -31.73 3.53 -3.31
CA LEU A 166 -32.65 4.51 -2.72
C LEU A 166 -34.14 4.17 -2.91
N GLU A 167 -34.45 3.03 -3.54
CA GLU A 167 -35.79 2.41 -3.57
C GLU A 167 -35.88 1.25 -2.59
#